data_AF-P81859-F1
#
_entry.id   AF-P81859-F1
#
_cell.length_a   1.000
_cell.length_b   1.000
_cell.length_c   1.000
_cell.angle_alpha   90.00
_cell.angle_beta   90.00
_cell.angle_gamma   90.00
#
_symmetry.space_group_name_H-M   'P 1'
#
loop_
_entity.id
_entity.type
_entity.pdbx_description
1 polymer ?
#
loop_
_entity_poly.entity_id
_entity_poly.type
_entity_poly.pdbx_seq_one_letter_code
_entity_poly.pdbx_strand_id
1 'polypeptide(L)' 'IDHRCGREATPPGKLCNDGRCCSQWGWCGTTQAYCSGKCQSQCDCNRDL' A
#
# COMPACT_ATOMS: atom_id res chain seq x y z
N ILE A 1 1.80 0.08 -14.45
CA ILE A 1 2.41 -0.27 -13.15
C ILE A 1 1.93 0.78 -12.15
N ASP A 2 0.93 0.45 -11.33
CA ASP A 2 0.38 1.42 -10.38
C ASP A 2 1.26 1.43 -9.13
N HIS A 3 2.27 2.30 -9.14
CA HIS A 3 3.20 2.42 -8.02
C HIS A 3 2.65 3.32 -6.92
N ARG A 4 1.68 4.19 -7.24
CA ARG A 4 1.17 5.22 -6.34
C ARG A 4 -0.19 4.82 -5.79
N CYS A 5 -0.35 4.96 -4.49
CA CYS A 5 -1.54 4.55 -3.76
C CYS A 5 -1.90 5.56 -2.66
N GLY A 6 -3.05 5.34 -2.02
CA GLY A 6 -3.44 6.12 -0.85
C GLY A 6 -3.74 7.58 -1.20
N ARG A 7 -3.57 8.47 -0.23
CA ARG A 7 -3.88 9.90 -0.40
C ARG A 7 -2.97 10.60 -1.40
N GLU A 8 -1.77 10.07 -1.65
CA GLU A 8 -0.79 10.65 -2.57
C GLU A 8 -0.92 10.12 -4.01
N ALA A 9 -1.95 9.34 -4.31
CA ALA A 9 -2.31 8.93 -5.65
C ALA A 9 -3.28 9.92 -6.33
N THR A 10 -3.42 9.82 -7.66
CA THR A 10 -4.43 10.57 -8.43
C THR A 10 -5.26 9.61 -9.29
N PRO A 11 -6.57 9.45 -9.03
CA PRO A 11 -7.30 9.99 -7.87
C PRO A 11 -6.76 9.49 -6.51
N PRO A 12 -7.02 10.20 -5.41
CA PRO A 12 -6.67 9.73 -4.07
C PRO A 12 -7.48 8.48 -3.71
N GLY A 13 -6.94 7.67 -2.79
CA GLY A 13 -7.57 6.44 -2.33
C GLY A 13 -7.33 5.22 -3.22
N LYS A 14 -6.46 5.32 -4.25
CA LYS A 14 -6.06 4.16 -5.05
C LYS A 14 -5.48 3.05 -4.19
N LEU A 15 -5.85 1.82 -4.51
CA LEU A 15 -5.30 0.61 -3.93
C LEU A 15 -4.16 0.09 -4.81
N CYS A 16 -3.23 -0.62 -4.20
CA CYS A 16 -2.18 -1.30 -4.93
C CYS A 16 -2.68 -2.60 -5.54
N ASN A 17 -2.17 -2.91 -6.74
CA ASN A 17 -2.38 -4.19 -7.40
C ASN A 17 -1.90 -5.36 -6.53
N ASP A 18 -2.46 -6.55 -6.77
CA ASP A 18 -2.12 -7.82 -6.10
C ASP A 18 -2.28 -7.79 -4.57
N GLY A 19 -3.08 -6.86 -4.03
CA GLY A 19 -3.27 -6.78 -2.59
C GLY A 19 -2.10 -6.18 -1.81
N ARG A 20 -1.13 -5.54 -2.49
CA ARG A 20 0.08 -5.01 -1.84
C ARG A 20 -0.21 -3.87 -0.88
N CYS A 21 0.60 -3.72 0.15
CA CYS A 21 0.46 -2.64 1.13
C CYS A 21 0.73 -1.27 0.52
N CYS A 22 -0.05 -0.27 0.94
CA CYS A 22 0.22 1.12 0.63
C CYS A 22 0.97 1.79 1.78
N SER A 23 2.24 2.13 1.56
CA SER A 23 3.08 2.78 2.56
C SER A 23 2.57 4.18 2.93
N GLN A 24 3.11 4.73 4.02
CA GLN A 24 2.86 6.10 4.47
C GLN A 24 3.20 7.19 3.44
N TRP A 25 3.99 6.84 2.43
CA TRP A 25 4.50 7.72 1.38
C TRP A 25 3.72 7.56 0.06
N GLY A 26 2.66 6.75 0.05
CA GLY A 26 1.82 6.51 -1.12
C GLY A 26 2.48 5.61 -2.15
N TRP A 27 3.31 4.66 -1.72
CA TRP A 27 3.94 3.65 -2.58
C TRP A 27 3.48 2.24 -2.25
N CYS A 28 3.38 1.39 -3.28
CA CYS A 28 2.97 -0.01 -3.19
C CYS A 28 4.14 -0.97 -2.93
N GLY A 29 4.01 -1.87 -1.97
CA GLY A 29 5.03 -2.90 -1.67
C GLY A 29 4.55 -3.96 -0.67
N THR A 30 5.37 -4.98 -0.42
CA THR A 30 5.03 -6.14 0.42
C THR A 30 5.95 -6.31 1.63
N THR A 31 6.88 -5.39 1.86
CA THR A 31 7.77 -5.46 3.04
C THR A 31 7.18 -4.72 4.22
N GLN A 32 7.70 -4.98 5.42
CA GLN A 32 7.28 -4.31 6.66
C GLN A 32 7.31 -2.77 6.55
N ALA A 33 8.22 -2.19 5.75
CA ALA A 33 8.28 -0.74 5.52
C ALA A 33 7.02 -0.16 4.84
N TYR A 34 6.27 -1.00 4.11
CA TYR A 34 5.02 -0.63 3.44
C TYR A 34 3.79 -1.00 4.26
N CYS A 35 3.86 -2.15 4.97
CA CYS A 35 2.72 -2.76 5.65
C CYS A 35 2.59 -2.35 7.12
N SER A 36 3.64 -1.84 7.76
CA SER A 36 3.61 -1.50 9.19
C SER A 36 3.67 0.01 9.46
N GLY A 37 3.38 0.39 10.71
CA GLY A 37 3.44 1.77 11.17
C GLY A 37 2.32 2.62 10.58
N LYS A 38 2.65 3.49 9.63
CA LYS A 38 1.70 4.44 8.99
C LYS A 38 1.20 3.95 7.63
N CYS A 39 1.05 2.63 7.48
CA CYS A 39 0.44 2.06 6.29
C CYS A 39 -0.99 2.61 6.08
N GLN A 40 -1.33 2.92 4.83
CA GLN A 40 -2.58 3.57 4.46
C GLN A 40 -3.68 2.58 4.06
N SER A 41 -3.31 1.46 3.44
CA SER A 41 -4.26 0.44 3.00
C SER A 41 -3.56 -0.91 2.75
N GLN A 42 -4.34 -1.99 2.80
CA GLN A 42 -3.85 -3.36 2.57
C GLN A 42 -2.66 -3.71 3.47
N CYS A 43 -2.69 -3.26 4.73
CA CYS A 43 -1.57 -3.29 5.67
C CYS A 43 -1.27 -4.68 6.24
N ASP A 44 -2.10 -5.66 5.92
CA ASP A 44 -1.79 -7.04 6.23
C ASP A 44 -0.68 -7.53 5.29
N CYS A 45 0.55 -7.53 5.80
CA CYS A 45 1.73 -8.05 5.10
C CYS A 45 1.60 -9.54 4.79
N ASN A 46 0.65 -10.24 5.43
CA ASN A 46 0.56 -11.68 5.49
C ASN A 46 -0.77 -12.20 4.95
N ARG A 47 -1.28 -11.61 3.86
CA ARG A 47 -2.44 -12.12 3.08
C ARG A 47 -2.23 -13.51 2.43
N ASP A 48 -1.25 -14.28 2.90
CA ASP A 48 -0.98 -15.68 2.59
C ASP A 48 -1.29 -16.57 3.81
N LEU A 49 -2.42 -16.31 4.50
CA LEU A 49 -2.99 -17.19 5.51
C LEU A 49 -4.49 -17.37 5.26
#